data_AF-A0A6A1KAZ5-F1
#
_entry.id   AF-A0A6A1KAZ5-F1
#
_cell.length_a   1.000
_cell.length_b   1.000
_cell.length_c   1.000
_cell.angle_alpha   90.00
_cell.angle_beta   90.00
_cell.angle_gamma   90.00
#
_symmetry.space_group_name_H-M   'P 1'
#
loop_
_entity.id
_entity.type
_entity.pdbx_description
1 polymer ?
#
loop_
_entity_poly.entity_id
_entity_poly.type
_entity_poly.pdbx_seq_one_letter_code
_entity_poly.pdbx_strand_id
1 'polypeptide(L)'
;MTSMNNIRIFIVKICYICCAIAMSYIAISCLSENKIIDRSNPVLIVNLDSTKVSEFKYSDIFKSVTAIELDEKDALLGGIDKMQIYKSQLFVLDSRSTKGVYIFDRKGTFMRKIGNIGLAPDEYVSCDDFTINIDDNELYIFDSLQNKIYRYDISSGKFKGGILMDKNIHFNYIAYNSGCLYGAQTFFQPSKEDRYYLLQQVDVKSGERIAQWMDASEYNKGWNDELIHGNVFYNVGKNEDLFIMGLMDTIMSIKEQRISPYMAIQSEGIVLKKDILEDEKLLTLDPRVRSRNILSLINRLNKQGKIQHISHIYKYKDQLFFECMRKSNQQVQHDIKSGRTLVYEKTLNDILFTIKPDYSHIPIFLCSDSLGVYFYVTPECFSELQYFEKENYISDKLKNKESIRKLRDESNPLILYYEFK
;
A
#
# COMPACT_ATOMS: atom_id res chain seq x y z
N MET A 1 -16.61 -48.31 -53.04
CA MET A 1 -15.79 -47.14 -52.65
C MET A 1 -16.58 -45.97 -52.06
N THR A 2 -17.88 -45.82 -52.36
CA THR A 2 -18.73 -44.71 -51.88
C THR A 2 -19.15 -44.79 -50.40
N SER A 3 -19.30 -45.99 -49.82
CA SER A 3 -19.70 -46.17 -48.41
C SER A 3 -18.62 -45.74 -47.40
N MET A 4 -17.33 -46.03 -47.67
CA MET A 4 -16.22 -45.68 -46.76
C MET A 4 -15.94 -44.17 -46.70
N ASN A 5 -16.19 -43.44 -47.78
CA ASN A 5 -16.02 -41.98 -47.79
C ASN A 5 -17.09 -41.27 -46.95
N ASN A 6 -18.34 -41.76 -46.95
CA ASN A 6 -19.40 -41.18 -46.14
C ASN A 6 -19.15 -41.38 -44.63
N ILE A 7 -18.59 -42.53 -44.24
CA ILE A 7 -18.22 -42.82 -42.85
C ILE A 7 -17.08 -41.90 -42.39
N ARG A 8 -16.05 -41.69 -43.23
CA ARG A 8 -14.95 -40.77 -42.91
C ARG A 8 -15.42 -39.33 -42.74
N ILE A 9 -16.31 -38.85 -43.61
CA ILE A 9 -16.87 -37.50 -43.51
C ILE A 9 -17.70 -37.35 -42.22
N PHE A 10 -18.44 -38.39 -41.84
CA PHE A 10 -19.24 -38.39 -40.62
C PHE A 10 -18.37 -38.34 -39.35
N ILE A 11 -17.28 -39.12 -39.30
CA ILE A 11 -16.33 -39.12 -38.19
C ILE A 11 -15.62 -37.76 -38.06
N VAL A 12 -15.20 -37.16 -39.18
CA VAL A 12 -14.55 -35.83 -39.16
C VAL A 12 -15.51 -34.75 -38.65
N LYS A 13 -16.79 -34.79 -39.03
CA LYS A 13 -17.80 -33.86 -38.50
C LYS A 13 -18.02 -34.05 -36.99
N ILE A 14 -18.05 -35.27 -36.50
CA ILE A 14 -18.14 -35.56 -35.06
C ILE A 14 -16.91 -35.01 -34.32
N CYS A 15 -15.70 -35.23 -34.83
CA CYS A 15 -14.49 -34.66 -34.24
C CYS A 15 -14.51 -33.13 -34.21
N TYR A 16 -14.97 -32.47 -35.27
CA TYR A 16 -15.11 -31.01 -35.30
C TYR A 16 -16.12 -30.50 -34.26
N ILE A 17 -17.25 -31.20 -34.09
CA ILE A 17 -18.26 -30.85 -33.08
C ILE A 17 -17.70 -31.07 -31.66
N CYS A 18 -17.00 -32.18 -31.41
CA CYS A 18 -16.36 -32.44 -30.13
C CYS A 18 -15.26 -31.41 -29.80
N CYS A 19 -14.45 -31.00 -30.78
CA CYS A 19 -13.45 -29.94 -30.60
C CYS A 19 -14.09 -28.57 -30.36
N ALA A 20 -15.20 -28.25 -31.05
CA ALA A 20 -15.93 -27.00 -30.82
C ALA A 20 -16.57 -26.97 -29.43
N ILE A 21 -17.13 -28.09 -28.96
CA ILE A 21 -17.68 -28.22 -27.60
C ILE A 21 -16.55 -28.11 -26.56
N ALA A 22 -15.42 -28.80 -26.76
CA ALA A 22 -14.26 -28.71 -25.86
C ALA A 22 -13.70 -27.27 -25.79
N MET A 23 -13.60 -26.56 -26.92
CA MET A 23 -13.21 -25.15 -26.95
C MET A 23 -14.23 -24.24 -26.27
N SER A 24 -15.53 -24.55 -26.35
CA SER A 24 -16.57 -23.80 -25.63
C SER A 24 -16.51 -24.01 -24.11
N TYR A 25 -16.12 -25.19 -23.62
CA TYR A 25 -15.90 -25.44 -22.19
C TYR A 25 -14.66 -24.71 -21.66
N ILE A 26 -13.59 -24.59 -22.45
CA ILE A 26 -12.39 -23.80 -22.11
C ILE A 26 -12.72 -22.30 -22.08
N ALA A 27 -13.60 -21.82 -22.97
CA ALA A 27 -14.04 -20.43 -22.96
C ALA A 27 -14.92 -20.06 -21.75
N ILE A 28 -15.69 -21.02 -21.22
CA ILE A 28 -16.51 -20.80 -20.01
C ILE A 28 -15.64 -20.80 -18.74
N SER A 29 -14.54 -21.57 -18.68
CA SER A 29 -13.62 -21.53 -17.53
C SER A 29 -12.70 -20.30 -17.49
N CYS A 30 -12.64 -19.52 -18.58
CA CYS A 30 -11.90 -18.25 -18.65
C CYS A 30 -12.76 -17.02 -18.31
N LEU A 31 -14.05 -17.20 -17.99
CA LEU A 31 -14.80 -16.17 -17.28
C LEU A 31 -14.38 -16.26 -15.82
N SER A 32 -13.52 -15.34 -15.37
CA SER A 32 -13.23 -15.17 -13.96
C SER A 32 -14.55 -15.06 -13.20
N GLU A 33 -14.89 -16.09 -12.42
CA GLU A 33 -15.98 -15.99 -11.47
C GLU A 33 -15.65 -14.80 -10.55
N ASN A 34 -16.51 -13.77 -10.57
CA ASN A 34 -16.43 -12.69 -9.61
C ASN A 34 -16.59 -13.31 -8.22
N LYS A 35 -15.47 -13.60 -7.55
CA LYS A 35 -15.49 -14.13 -6.19
C LYS A 35 -16.27 -13.16 -5.30
N ILE A 36 -17.14 -13.71 -4.47
CA ILE A 36 -18.00 -12.92 -3.59
C ILE A 36 -17.18 -12.49 -2.37
N ILE A 37 -17.31 -11.22 -1.98
CA ILE A 37 -16.73 -10.70 -0.75
C ILE A 37 -17.30 -11.47 0.45
N ASP A 38 -16.43 -11.99 1.30
CA ASP A 38 -16.85 -12.69 2.51
C ASP A 38 -17.46 -11.71 3.51
N ARG A 39 -18.74 -11.90 3.86
CA ARG A 39 -19.50 -11.08 4.80
C ARG A 39 -19.88 -11.85 6.07
N SER A 40 -19.22 -12.96 6.34
CA SER A 40 -19.51 -13.81 7.52
C SER A 40 -19.10 -13.16 8.84
N ASN A 41 -18.11 -12.26 8.82
CA ASN A 41 -17.64 -11.56 10.02
C ASN A 41 -18.37 -10.23 10.23
N PRO A 42 -18.64 -9.83 11.49
CA PRO A 42 -19.18 -8.52 11.79
C PRO A 42 -18.20 -7.42 11.35
N VAL A 43 -18.72 -6.44 10.63
CA VAL A 43 -17.96 -5.28 10.15
C VAL A 43 -17.90 -4.22 11.24
N LEU A 44 -16.71 -3.71 11.56
CA LEU A 44 -16.58 -2.58 12.49
C LEU A 44 -17.17 -1.32 11.87
N ILE A 45 -18.03 -0.62 12.59
CA ILE A 45 -18.61 0.64 12.13
C ILE A 45 -17.92 1.79 12.86
N VAL A 46 -17.27 2.67 12.11
CA VAL A 46 -16.57 3.83 12.66
C VAL A 46 -17.21 5.10 12.18
N ASN A 47 -17.93 5.77 13.08
CA ASN A 47 -18.49 7.09 12.83
C ASN A 47 -17.43 8.18 13.07
N LEU A 48 -17.07 8.93 12.03
CA LEU A 48 -16.12 10.06 12.12
C LEU A 48 -16.77 11.39 12.52
N ASP A 49 -18.10 11.42 12.60
CA ASP A 49 -18.85 12.53 13.19
C ASP A 49 -19.10 12.30 14.69
N SER A 50 -18.37 11.36 15.30
CA SER A 50 -18.39 11.06 16.72
C SER A 50 -17.78 12.19 17.56
N THR A 51 -17.51 11.92 18.85
CA THR A 51 -16.91 12.87 19.78
C THR A 51 -15.62 13.47 19.21
N LYS A 52 -15.67 14.76 18.91
CA LYS A 52 -14.51 15.55 18.54
C LYS A 52 -13.73 15.94 19.78
N VAL A 53 -12.42 15.73 19.72
CA VAL A 53 -11.46 16.10 20.76
C VAL A 53 -10.45 17.07 20.14
N SER A 54 -10.02 18.06 20.92
CA SER A 54 -9.15 19.12 20.41
C SER A 54 -7.78 18.61 19.97
N GLU A 55 -7.21 17.66 20.71
CA GLU A 55 -5.81 17.27 20.54
C GLU A 55 -5.54 15.81 20.91
N PHE A 56 -4.82 15.10 20.05
CA PHE A 56 -4.21 13.79 20.31
C PHE A 56 -2.74 13.95 20.66
N LYS A 57 -2.28 13.41 21.79
CA LYS A 57 -0.88 13.48 22.20
C LYS A 57 -0.15 12.18 21.93
N TYR A 58 1.01 12.24 21.31
CA TYR A 58 1.83 11.06 21.07
C TYR A 58 2.23 10.39 22.38
N SER A 59 2.52 11.18 23.41
CA SER A 59 2.83 10.66 24.73
C SER A 59 1.68 9.92 25.40
N ASP A 60 0.45 9.90 24.85
CA ASP A 60 -0.64 9.07 25.38
C ASP A 60 -0.40 7.58 25.10
N ILE A 61 0.15 7.25 23.92
CA ILE A 61 0.35 5.86 23.47
C ILE A 61 1.82 5.45 23.29
N PHE A 62 2.72 6.41 23.09
CA PHE A 62 4.15 6.16 22.91
C PHE A 62 4.94 6.51 24.17
N LYS A 63 5.93 5.67 24.51
CA LYS A 63 6.82 5.90 25.66
C LYS A 63 8.16 6.51 25.28
N SER A 64 8.62 6.29 24.05
CA SER A 64 9.88 6.88 23.56
C SER A 64 9.88 7.03 22.05
N VAL A 65 10.72 7.93 21.56
CA VAL A 65 11.06 8.08 20.14
C VAL A 65 12.57 7.89 19.98
N THR A 66 13.00 7.13 18.97
CA THR A 66 14.41 6.83 18.70
C THR A 66 14.76 7.26 17.28
N ALA A 67 15.81 8.04 17.13
CA ALA A 67 16.43 8.31 15.84
C ALA A 67 17.30 7.12 15.42
N ILE A 68 17.03 6.59 14.22
CA ILE A 68 17.75 5.47 13.60
C ILE A 68 18.41 6.02 12.33
N GLU A 69 19.72 6.21 12.38
CA GLU A 69 20.56 6.54 11.23
C GLU A 69 20.80 5.28 10.40
N LEU A 70 20.53 5.32 9.10
CA LEU A 70 20.81 4.20 8.20
C LEU A 70 22.24 4.31 7.66
N ASP A 71 23.03 3.24 7.79
CA ASP A 71 24.41 3.18 7.29
C ASP A 71 24.52 3.60 5.82
N GLU A 72 25.39 4.58 5.54
CA GLU A 72 25.55 5.19 4.20
C GLU A 72 26.59 4.49 3.32
N LYS A 73 27.51 3.72 3.93
CA LYS A 73 28.71 3.20 3.25
C LYS A 73 28.38 2.29 2.07
N ASP A 74 27.43 1.38 2.27
CA ASP A 74 27.08 0.34 1.31
C ASP A 74 25.70 0.59 0.65
N ALA A 75 24.96 1.59 1.15
CA ALA A 75 23.64 1.97 0.67
C ALA A 75 23.43 3.49 0.85
N LEU A 76 23.44 4.24 -0.26
CA LEU A 76 23.10 5.65 -0.25
C LEU A 76 21.72 5.86 -0.90
N LEU A 77 20.70 6.01 -0.06
CA LEU A 77 19.29 6.08 -0.41
C LEU A 77 18.88 7.54 -0.64
N GLY A 78 18.08 7.79 -1.69
CA GLY A 78 17.48 9.11 -1.90
C GLY A 78 16.19 9.35 -1.09
N GLY A 79 15.55 8.28 -0.63
CA GLY A 79 14.27 8.32 0.06
C GLY A 79 13.86 6.94 0.57
N ILE A 80 12.66 6.86 1.15
CA ILE A 80 12.03 5.59 1.52
C ILE A 80 10.63 5.56 0.91
N ASP A 81 10.45 4.84 -0.20
CA ASP A 81 9.15 4.70 -0.86
C ASP A 81 8.27 3.65 -0.16
N LYS A 82 8.87 2.64 0.47
CA LYS A 82 8.17 1.63 1.29
C LYS A 82 9.10 1.02 2.33
N MET A 83 8.54 0.65 3.47
CA MET A 83 9.26 -0.17 4.46
C MET A 83 8.39 -1.32 5.00
N GLN A 84 8.98 -2.51 5.13
CA GLN A 84 8.38 -3.65 5.82
C GLN A 84 9.28 -4.15 6.95
N ILE A 85 8.68 -4.66 8.01
CA ILE A 85 9.40 -5.26 9.15
C ILE A 85 9.23 -6.77 9.09
N TYR A 86 10.34 -7.51 9.12
CA TYR A 86 10.32 -8.97 9.22
C TYR A 86 11.52 -9.48 10.02
N LYS A 87 11.27 -10.39 10.97
CA LYS A 87 12.31 -10.96 11.87
C LYS A 87 13.25 -9.92 12.50
N SER A 88 12.71 -8.77 12.90
CA SER A 88 13.46 -7.65 13.48
C SER A 88 14.47 -6.99 12.53
N GLN A 89 14.22 -7.06 11.23
CA GLN A 89 14.98 -6.35 10.19
C GLN A 89 14.07 -5.33 9.50
N LEU A 90 14.66 -4.23 9.06
CA LEU A 90 14.02 -3.16 8.30
C LEU A 90 14.31 -3.41 6.81
N PHE A 91 13.26 -3.66 6.03
CA PHE A 91 13.36 -3.80 4.58
C PHE A 91 12.91 -2.48 3.96
N VAL A 92 13.84 -1.75 3.37
CA VAL A 92 13.67 -0.38 2.90
C VAL A 92 13.77 -0.37 1.38
N LEU A 93 12.74 0.14 0.71
CA LEU A 93 12.71 0.37 -0.72
C LEU A 93 13.02 1.84 -1.01
N ASP A 94 13.96 2.05 -1.91
CA ASP A 94 14.12 3.30 -2.66
C ASP A 94 13.89 2.96 -4.13
N SER A 95 12.69 3.22 -4.63
CA SER A 95 12.27 2.88 -6.00
C SER A 95 12.63 3.95 -7.01
N ARG A 96 13.07 5.13 -6.55
CA ARG A 96 13.33 6.29 -7.40
C ARG A 96 14.81 6.47 -7.70
N SER A 97 15.63 6.57 -6.65
CA SER A 97 17.03 6.96 -6.77
C SER A 97 17.91 5.74 -7.01
N THR A 98 17.90 4.78 -6.10
CA THR A 98 18.73 3.56 -6.22
C THR A 98 18.02 2.38 -6.88
N LYS A 99 16.69 2.39 -6.94
CA LYS A 99 15.83 1.30 -7.47
C LYS A 99 16.21 -0.03 -6.86
N GLY A 100 16.15 -0.13 -5.54
CA GLY A 100 16.52 -1.36 -4.84
C GLY A 100 15.92 -1.51 -3.46
N VAL A 101 16.03 -2.73 -2.94
CA VAL A 101 15.59 -3.09 -1.60
C VAL A 101 16.80 -3.40 -0.72
N TYR A 102 16.85 -2.73 0.42
CA TYR A 102 17.96 -2.72 1.36
C TYR A 102 17.48 -3.21 2.72
N ILE A 103 18.27 -4.07 3.33
CA ILE A 103 17.99 -4.68 4.63
C ILE A 103 18.92 -4.05 5.65
N PHE A 104 18.32 -3.49 6.70
CA PHE A 104 19.02 -2.96 7.86
C PHE A 104 18.56 -3.70 9.13
N ASP A 105 19.38 -3.68 10.17
CA ASP A 105 18.89 -4.05 11.50
C ASP A 105 18.11 -2.89 12.16
N ARG A 106 17.57 -3.11 13.36
CA ARG A 106 16.82 -2.06 14.09
C ARG A 106 17.68 -0.89 14.57
N LYS A 107 19.01 -0.98 14.50
CA LYS A 107 19.93 0.12 14.80
C LYS A 107 20.31 0.91 13.56
N GLY A 108 19.87 0.47 12.38
CA GLY A 108 20.18 1.09 11.10
C GLY A 108 21.48 0.59 10.49
N THR A 109 22.08 -0.47 11.05
CA THR A 109 23.28 -1.08 10.46
C THR A 109 22.92 -1.83 9.18
N PHE A 110 23.65 -1.55 8.10
CA PHE A 110 23.41 -2.19 6.81
C PHE A 110 23.72 -3.69 6.89
N MET A 111 22.79 -4.49 6.41
CA MET A 111 22.95 -5.94 6.38
C MET A 111 23.16 -6.45 4.96
N ARG A 112 22.32 -6.02 4.00
CA ARG A 112 22.31 -6.55 2.64
C ARG A 112 21.48 -5.71 1.68
N LYS A 113 21.86 -5.67 0.40
CA LYS A 113 20.99 -5.29 -0.73
C LYS A 113 20.48 -6.56 -1.44
N ILE A 114 19.20 -6.60 -1.79
CA ILE A 114 18.59 -7.73 -2.51
C ILE A 114 18.47 -7.41 -4.00
N GLY A 115 19.07 -8.27 -4.84
CA GLY A 115 19.06 -8.12 -6.29
C GLY A 115 19.83 -6.90 -6.80
N ASN A 116 19.88 -6.77 -8.13
CA ASN A 116 20.53 -5.66 -8.81
C ASN A 116 19.75 -5.26 -10.06
N ILE A 117 19.99 -4.01 -10.50
CA ILE A 117 19.48 -3.53 -11.77
C ILE A 117 20.31 -4.12 -12.90
N GLY A 118 19.65 -4.67 -13.90
CA GLY A 118 20.28 -5.13 -15.12
C GLY A 118 19.37 -6.02 -15.95
N LEU A 119 19.97 -6.76 -16.87
CA LEU A 119 19.25 -7.60 -17.83
C LEU A 119 19.59 -9.09 -17.67
N ALA A 120 20.44 -9.45 -16.70
CA ALA A 120 20.68 -10.85 -16.40
C ALA A 120 19.42 -11.53 -15.84
N PRO A 121 19.29 -12.86 -15.92
CA PRO A 121 18.08 -13.56 -15.47
C PRO A 121 17.70 -13.33 -13.99
N ASP A 122 18.71 -13.05 -13.15
CA ASP A 122 18.63 -12.76 -11.72
C ASP A 122 18.61 -11.25 -11.38
N GLU A 123 18.60 -10.40 -12.40
CA GLU A 123 18.54 -8.93 -12.29
C GLU A 123 17.19 -8.42 -12.80
N TYR A 124 16.69 -7.36 -12.16
CA TYR A 124 15.47 -6.67 -12.54
C TYR A 124 15.81 -5.37 -13.27
N VAL A 125 14.91 -4.86 -14.12
CA VAL A 125 15.10 -3.58 -14.83
C VAL A 125 14.45 -2.43 -14.07
N SER A 126 13.34 -2.72 -13.38
CA SER A 126 12.68 -1.81 -12.44
C SER A 126 12.42 -2.50 -11.10
N CYS A 127 12.41 -1.69 -10.04
CA CYS A 127 12.12 -2.13 -8.67
C CYS A 127 11.02 -1.21 -8.13
N ASP A 128 9.81 -1.38 -8.66
CA ASP A 128 8.70 -0.45 -8.41
C ASP A 128 8.09 -0.64 -7.03
N ASP A 129 7.97 -1.91 -6.60
CA ASP A 129 7.52 -2.26 -5.25
C ASP A 129 8.10 -3.62 -4.82
N PHE A 130 7.99 -3.96 -3.54
CA PHE A 130 8.38 -5.25 -3.00
C PHE A 130 7.39 -5.77 -1.95
N THR A 131 7.45 -7.06 -1.66
CA THR A 131 6.74 -7.66 -0.54
C THR A 131 7.50 -8.86 0.01
N ILE A 132 7.19 -9.26 1.25
CA ILE A 132 7.82 -10.40 1.90
C ILE A 132 6.86 -11.59 1.87
N ASN A 133 7.30 -12.68 1.23
CA ASN A 133 6.72 -13.99 1.44
C ASN A 133 7.24 -14.55 2.77
N ILE A 134 6.44 -14.33 3.82
CA ILE A 134 6.82 -14.73 5.18
C ILE A 134 6.80 -16.24 5.40
N ASP A 135 6.07 -16.98 4.57
CA ASP A 135 5.91 -18.43 4.66
C ASP A 135 7.18 -19.16 4.19
N ASP A 136 7.82 -18.65 3.12
CA ASP A 136 9.02 -19.25 2.53
C ASP A 136 10.32 -18.47 2.82
N ASN A 137 10.26 -17.38 3.61
CA ASN A 137 11.41 -16.50 3.89
C ASN A 137 12.02 -15.90 2.59
N GLU A 138 11.15 -15.51 1.66
CA GLU A 138 11.52 -14.94 0.37
C GLU A 138 11.07 -13.47 0.26
N LEU A 139 11.84 -12.69 -0.50
CA LEU A 139 11.50 -11.33 -0.87
C LEU A 139 11.14 -11.28 -2.35
N TYR A 140 10.00 -10.67 -2.64
CA TYR A 140 9.46 -10.52 -3.98
C TYR A 140 9.64 -9.07 -4.42
N ILE A 141 10.34 -8.84 -5.53
CA ILE A 141 10.48 -7.53 -6.17
C ILE A 141 9.60 -7.51 -7.40
N PHE A 142 8.80 -6.46 -7.55
CA PHE A 142 7.99 -6.22 -8.73
C PHE A 142 8.74 -5.33 -9.73
N ASP A 143 8.90 -5.87 -10.93
CA ASP A 143 9.45 -5.19 -12.11
C ASP A 143 8.32 -4.96 -13.11
N SER A 144 7.75 -3.76 -13.10
CA SER A 144 6.63 -3.40 -13.97
C SER A 144 7.06 -3.33 -15.45
N LEU A 145 8.32 -2.98 -15.73
CA LEU A 145 8.85 -2.92 -17.09
C LEU A 145 8.98 -4.31 -17.73
N GLN A 146 9.21 -5.35 -16.93
CA GLN A 146 9.21 -6.74 -17.39
C GLN A 146 7.91 -7.50 -17.12
N ASN A 147 6.95 -6.89 -16.43
CA ASN A 147 5.74 -7.53 -15.91
C ASN A 147 6.06 -8.84 -15.17
N LYS A 148 7.04 -8.78 -14.25
CA LYS A 148 7.63 -9.97 -13.61
C LYS A 148 7.85 -9.72 -12.12
N ILE A 149 7.64 -10.76 -11.32
CA ILE A 149 8.04 -10.80 -9.92
C ILE A 149 9.35 -11.57 -9.80
N TYR A 150 10.36 -10.95 -9.22
CA TYR A 150 11.64 -11.59 -8.92
C TYR A 150 11.65 -12.09 -7.48
N ARG A 151 12.04 -13.34 -7.26
CA ARG A 151 12.08 -13.98 -5.95
C ARG A 151 13.51 -14.13 -5.48
N TYR A 152 13.78 -13.74 -4.25
CA TYR A 152 15.08 -13.89 -3.62
C TYR A 152 14.93 -14.50 -2.24
N ASP A 153 15.84 -15.38 -1.87
CA ASP A 153 15.97 -15.84 -0.48
C ASP A 153 16.49 -14.68 0.38
N ILE A 154 15.78 -14.34 1.45
CA ILE A 154 16.13 -13.18 2.30
C ILE A 154 17.48 -13.37 3.00
N SER A 155 17.75 -14.58 3.48
CA SER A 155 18.90 -14.84 4.35
C SER A 155 20.22 -14.78 3.57
N SER A 156 20.25 -15.40 2.40
CA SER A 156 21.42 -15.48 1.52
C SER A 156 21.47 -14.39 0.46
N GLY A 157 20.34 -13.75 0.13
CA GLY A 157 20.20 -12.82 -0.98
C GLY A 157 20.23 -13.48 -2.36
N LYS A 158 20.15 -14.82 -2.44
CA LYS A 158 20.25 -15.55 -3.69
C LYS A 158 18.93 -15.51 -4.45
N PHE A 159 19.03 -15.33 -5.77
CA PHE A 159 17.89 -15.44 -6.67
C PHE A 159 17.29 -16.85 -6.66
N LYS A 160 15.96 -16.92 -6.61
CA LYS A 160 15.17 -18.15 -6.51
C LYS A 160 14.34 -18.42 -7.77
N GLY A 161 14.24 -17.46 -8.68
CA GLY A 161 13.43 -17.54 -9.89
C GLY A 161 12.53 -16.31 -10.05
N GLY A 162 11.81 -16.27 -11.17
CA GLY A 162 10.84 -15.21 -11.42
C GLY A 162 9.48 -15.76 -11.83
N ILE A 163 8.43 -15.00 -11.52
CA ILE A 163 7.05 -15.29 -11.90
C ILE A 163 6.69 -14.27 -12.98
N LEU A 164 6.46 -14.74 -14.20
CA LEU A 164 5.94 -13.88 -15.27
C LEU A 164 4.45 -13.69 -15.04
N MET A 165 4.02 -12.43 -14.94
CA MET A 165 2.62 -12.10 -14.72
C MET A 165 1.87 -12.09 -16.06
N ASP A 166 0.56 -12.39 -16.03
CA ASP A 166 -0.29 -12.22 -17.20
C ASP A 166 -0.24 -10.75 -17.70
N LYS A 167 -0.28 -10.56 -19.03
CA LYS A 167 -0.07 -9.26 -19.68
C LYS A 167 -1.16 -8.23 -19.36
N ASN A 168 -2.33 -8.68 -18.91
CA ASN A 168 -3.45 -7.81 -18.53
C ASN A 168 -3.41 -7.43 -17.04
N ILE A 169 -2.34 -7.78 -16.34
CA ILE A 169 -2.15 -7.44 -14.93
C ILE A 169 -1.32 -6.16 -14.86
N HIS A 170 -1.92 -5.14 -14.25
CA HIS A 170 -1.29 -3.85 -14.03
C HIS A 170 -1.60 -3.42 -12.61
N PHE A 171 -0.56 -3.22 -11.80
CA PHE A 171 -0.69 -2.68 -10.46
C PHE A 171 0.56 -1.88 -10.11
N ASN A 172 0.44 -1.03 -9.11
CA ASN A 172 1.48 -0.11 -8.64
C ASN A 172 2.06 -0.58 -7.31
N TYR A 173 1.24 -1.26 -6.49
CA TYR A 173 1.63 -1.78 -5.19
C TYR A 173 1.33 -3.26 -5.08
N ILE A 174 2.17 -3.98 -4.34
CA ILE A 174 2.01 -5.40 -4.08
C ILE A 174 2.05 -5.74 -2.59
N ALA A 175 1.29 -6.77 -2.23
CA ALA A 175 1.33 -7.44 -0.95
C ALA A 175 1.23 -8.96 -1.14
N TYR A 176 2.11 -9.72 -0.49
CA TYR A 176 1.98 -11.16 -0.40
C TYR A 176 1.11 -11.52 0.81
N ASN A 177 0.14 -12.41 0.62
CA ASN A 177 -0.61 -13.00 1.74
C ASN A 177 -1.08 -14.42 1.39
N SER A 178 -0.73 -15.38 2.25
CA SER A 178 -1.24 -16.76 2.23
C SER A 178 -1.14 -17.46 0.86
N GLY A 179 0.00 -17.34 0.17
CA GLY A 179 0.23 -17.96 -1.14
C GLY A 179 -0.33 -17.20 -2.34
N CYS A 180 -0.89 -16.00 -2.16
CA CYS A 180 -1.32 -15.12 -3.24
C CYS A 180 -0.55 -13.80 -3.22
N LEU A 181 -0.39 -13.20 -4.40
CA LEU A 181 0.00 -11.81 -4.55
C LEU A 181 -1.25 -10.96 -4.75
N TYR A 182 -1.32 -9.84 -4.05
CA TYR A 182 -2.36 -8.85 -4.15
C TYR A 182 -1.77 -7.59 -4.73
N GLY A 183 -2.25 -7.19 -5.91
CA GLY A 183 -1.77 -6.03 -6.63
C GLY A 183 -2.81 -4.92 -6.63
N ALA A 184 -2.47 -3.74 -6.08
CA ALA A 184 -3.34 -2.58 -6.11
C ALA A 184 -3.05 -1.71 -7.33
N GLN A 185 -4.10 -1.40 -8.08
CA GLN A 185 -4.04 -0.51 -9.23
C GLN A 185 -4.59 0.86 -8.82
N THR A 186 -3.78 1.92 -8.96
CA THR A 186 -4.13 3.25 -8.43
C THR A 186 -4.82 4.15 -9.43
N PHE A 187 -4.64 3.87 -10.71
CA PHE A 187 -5.34 4.54 -11.80
C PHE A 187 -5.74 3.54 -12.87
N PHE A 188 -6.78 3.91 -13.60
CA PHE A 188 -7.25 3.15 -14.74
C PHE A 188 -6.15 2.99 -15.79
N GLN A 189 -5.96 1.75 -16.21
CA GLN A 189 -5.17 1.41 -17.38
C GLN A 189 -6.08 0.79 -18.42
N PRO A 190 -5.99 1.22 -19.70
CA PRO A 190 -6.78 0.67 -20.78
C PRO A 190 -6.56 -0.83 -20.88
N SER A 191 -7.63 -1.58 -20.73
CA SER A 191 -7.66 -3.01 -20.96
C SER A 191 -8.81 -3.35 -21.91
N LYS A 192 -8.94 -4.62 -22.26
CA LYS A 192 -10.10 -5.10 -23.03
C LYS A 192 -11.40 -5.15 -22.19
N GLU A 193 -11.30 -4.88 -20.89
CA GLU A 193 -12.41 -4.98 -19.95
C GLU A 193 -13.10 -3.62 -19.79
N ASP A 194 -14.43 -3.64 -19.76
CA ASP A 194 -15.26 -2.44 -19.55
C ASP A 194 -15.23 -1.93 -18.09
N ARG A 195 -14.54 -2.63 -17.19
CA ARG A 195 -14.51 -2.37 -15.76
C ARG A 195 -13.08 -2.16 -15.25
N TYR A 196 -12.99 -1.33 -14.22
CA TYR A 196 -11.76 -1.03 -13.52
C TYR A 196 -11.88 -1.52 -12.07
N TYR A 197 -10.95 -2.36 -11.65
CA TYR A 197 -10.91 -2.96 -10.32
C TYR A 197 -9.65 -2.48 -9.59
N LEU A 198 -9.80 -2.06 -8.34
CA LEU A 198 -8.70 -1.48 -7.56
C LEU A 198 -7.70 -2.53 -7.07
N LEU A 199 -8.11 -3.79 -6.96
CA LEU A 199 -7.28 -4.86 -6.40
C LEU A 199 -7.36 -6.12 -7.25
N GLN A 200 -6.20 -6.67 -7.62
CA GLN A 200 -6.07 -7.95 -8.32
C GLN A 200 -5.45 -8.99 -7.39
N GLN A 201 -5.94 -10.22 -7.46
CA GLN A 201 -5.38 -11.38 -6.76
C GLN A 201 -4.75 -12.31 -7.78
N VAL A 202 -3.49 -12.70 -7.55
CA VAL A 202 -2.66 -13.45 -8.48
C VAL A 202 -2.05 -14.66 -7.79
N ASP A 203 -2.05 -15.80 -8.48
CA ASP A 203 -1.36 -17.00 -8.01
C ASP A 203 0.16 -16.83 -8.16
N VAL A 204 0.90 -17.03 -7.08
CA VAL A 204 2.36 -16.84 -7.09
C VAL A 204 3.11 -17.99 -7.78
N LYS A 205 2.45 -19.10 -8.13
CA LYS A 205 3.09 -20.21 -8.83
C LYS A 205 2.95 -20.06 -10.34
N SER A 206 1.75 -19.73 -10.83
CA SER A 206 1.49 -19.57 -12.26
C SER A 206 1.68 -18.14 -12.77
N GLY A 207 1.54 -17.12 -11.91
CA GLY A 207 1.47 -15.71 -12.34
C GLY A 207 0.13 -15.33 -12.96
N GLU A 208 -0.86 -16.22 -12.91
CA GLU A 208 -2.20 -16.00 -13.45
C GLU A 208 -3.08 -15.25 -12.46
N ARG A 209 -3.95 -14.39 -13.00
CA ARG A 209 -4.95 -13.67 -12.23
C ARG A 209 -6.03 -14.63 -11.73
N ILE A 210 -6.15 -14.75 -10.41
CA ILE A 210 -7.17 -15.55 -9.73
C ILE A 210 -8.50 -14.78 -9.70
N ALA A 211 -8.45 -13.49 -9.36
CA ALA A 211 -9.65 -12.68 -9.16
C ALA A 211 -9.34 -11.18 -9.25
N GLN A 212 -10.39 -10.38 -9.46
CA GLN A 212 -10.38 -8.93 -9.39
C GLN A 212 -11.42 -8.47 -8.36
N TRP A 213 -11.10 -7.41 -7.64
CA TRP A 213 -11.86 -6.97 -6.48
C TRP A 213 -11.99 -5.45 -6.46
N MET A 214 -13.05 -4.98 -5.80
CA MET A 214 -13.34 -3.56 -5.61
C MET A 214 -13.50 -2.81 -6.94
N ASP A 215 -14.64 -3.02 -7.61
CA ASP A 215 -15.03 -2.25 -8.79
C ASP A 215 -14.98 -0.75 -8.45
N ALA A 216 -14.17 0.02 -9.17
CA ALA A 216 -13.92 1.43 -8.90
C ALA A 216 -15.20 2.28 -9.00
N SER A 217 -16.18 1.86 -9.80
CA SER A 217 -17.49 2.54 -9.88
C SER A 217 -18.27 2.48 -8.57
N GLU A 218 -18.06 1.44 -7.76
CA GLU A 218 -18.69 1.24 -6.46
C GLU A 218 -17.79 1.71 -5.31
N TYR A 219 -16.55 1.22 -5.28
CA TYR A 219 -15.62 1.40 -4.17
C TYR A 219 -14.88 2.74 -4.25
N ASN A 220 -14.52 3.19 -5.45
CA ASN A 220 -13.87 4.49 -5.69
C ASN A 220 -14.84 5.56 -6.20
N LYS A 221 -16.15 5.32 -6.11
CA LYS A 221 -17.22 6.25 -6.49
C LYS A 221 -17.19 6.69 -7.97
N GLY A 222 -16.58 5.88 -8.84
CA GLY A 222 -16.39 6.16 -10.26
C GLY A 222 -15.16 6.99 -10.59
N TRP A 223 -14.35 7.34 -9.58
CA TRP A 223 -13.07 7.97 -9.79
C TRP A 223 -12.05 6.95 -10.31
N ASN A 224 -11.40 7.26 -11.41
CA ASN A 224 -10.55 6.32 -12.14
C ASN A 224 -9.08 6.75 -12.19
N ASP A 225 -8.72 7.82 -11.49
CA ASP A 225 -7.38 8.39 -11.47
C ASP A 225 -6.72 8.27 -10.10
N GLU A 226 -5.40 8.42 -10.06
CA GLU A 226 -4.65 8.36 -8.82
C GLU A 226 -4.88 9.64 -8.00
N LEU A 227 -5.21 9.45 -6.72
CA LEU A 227 -5.17 10.51 -5.71
C LEU A 227 -3.88 10.37 -4.90
N ILE A 228 -3.49 11.42 -4.19
CA ILE A 228 -2.39 11.34 -3.24
C ILE A 228 -2.73 10.27 -2.19
N HIS A 229 -1.94 9.21 -2.14
CA HIS A 229 -1.99 8.19 -1.10
C HIS A 229 -0.58 7.86 -0.63
N GLY A 230 -0.46 7.50 0.65
CA GLY A 230 0.73 6.85 1.17
C GLY A 230 0.70 5.36 0.84
N ASN A 231 0.89 4.51 1.85
CA ASN A 231 0.66 3.09 1.72
C ASN A 231 -0.81 2.75 1.45
N VAL A 232 -1.03 1.68 0.68
CA VAL A 232 -2.38 1.13 0.44
C VAL A 232 -2.61 -0.21 1.15
N PHE A 233 -1.52 -0.86 1.57
CA PHE A 233 -1.51 -2.10 2.35
C PHE A 233 -0.91 -1.83 3.74
N TYR A 234 -1.58 -2.29 4.79
CA TYR A 234 -1.18 -2.09 6.18
C TYR A 234 -1.17 -3.43 6.91
N ASN A 235 0.01 -3.90 7.32
CA ASN A 235 0.10 -5.10 8.14
C ASN A 235 -0.35 -4.80 9.57
N VAL A 236 -1.36 -5.50 10.07
CA VAL A 236 -1.94 -5.28 11.41
C VAL A 236 -1.94 -6.52 12.28
N GLY A 237 -1.35 -7.61 11.79
CA GLY A 237 -1.32 -8.89 12.45
C GLY A 237 -0.62 -9.96 11.63
N LYS A 238 -0.52 -11.16 12.22
CA LYS A 238 0.05 -12.32 11.54
C LYS A 238 -0.86 -12.73 10.37
N ASN A 239 -0.31 -12.69 9.15
CA ASN A 239 -0.99 -13.03 7.89
C ASN A 239 -2.28 -12.21 7.66
N GLU A 240 -2.35 -10.99 8.19
CA GLU A 240 -3.51 -10.12 8.03
C GLU A 240 -3.05 -8.72 7.61
N ASP A 241 -3.43 -8.35 6.39
CA ASP A 241 -3.15 -7.05 5.81
C ASP A 241 -4.47 -6.32 5.56
N LEU A 242 -4.52 -5.05 5.93
CA LEU A 242 -5.63 -4.18 5.59
C LEU A 242 -5.34 -3.49 4.27
N PHE A 243 -6.38 -3.31 3.46
CA PHE A 243 -6.34 -2.64 2.17
C PHE A 243 -7.36 -1.51 2.13
N ILE A 244 -6.88 -0.31 1.77
CA ILE A 244 -7.72 0.85 1.47
C ILE A 244 -6.98 1.78 0.52
N MET A 245 -7.69 2.39 -0.42
CA MET A 245 -7.12 3.41 -1.30
C MET A 245 -8.18 4.36 -1.83
N GLY A 246 -7.74 5.50 -2.37
CA GLY A 246 -8.61 6.48 -3.01
C GLY A 246 -9.78 6.89 -2.12
N LEU A 247 -10.98 6.88 -2.71
CA LEU A 247 -12.26 7.31 -2.14
C LEU A 247 -13.05 6.15 -1.52
N MET A 248 -12.38 5.04 -1.21
CA MET A 248 -12.97 3.94 -0.46
C MET A 248 -13.41 4.42 0.92
N ASP A 249 -14.60 3.99 1.33
CA ASP A 249 -15.19 4.24 2.65
C ASP A 249 -15.15 2.99 3.54
N THR A 250 -14.55 1.91 3.04
CA THR A 250 -14.48 0.62 3.72
C THR A 250 -13.06 0.10 3.63
N ILE A 251 -12.44 -0.13 4.79
CA ILE A 251 -11.17 -0.83 4.89
C ILE A 251 -11.44 -2.33 4.77
N MET A 252 -10.72 -2.97 3.86
CA MET A 252 -10.84 -4.40 3.59
C MET A 252 -9.74 -5.16 4.33
N SER A 253 -10.00 -6.37 4.81
CA SER A 253 -8.99 -7.28 5.35
C SER A 253 -8.70 -8.38 4.32
N ILE A 254 -7.42 -8.67 4.14
CA ILE A 254 -6.88 -9.77 3.35
C ILE A 254 -6.26 -10.76 4.35
N LYS A 255 -6.87 -11.94 4.45
CA LYS A 255 -6.45 -12.97 5.39
C LYS A 255 -6.81 -14.35 4.87
N GLU A 256 -5.84 -15.27 4.86
CA GLU A 256 -6.06 -16.67 4.44
C GLU A 256 -6.73 -16.77 3.06
N GLN A 257 -6.24 -15.96 2.11
CA GLN A 257 -6.77 -15.81 0.75
C GLN A 257 -8.20 -15.24 0.63
N ARG A 258 -8.83 -14.86 1.74
CA ARG A 258 -10.15 -14.25 1.78
C ARG A 258 -10.05 -12.74 1.85
N ILE A 259 -11.01 -12.08 1.21
CA ILE A 259 -11.21 -10.64 1.30
C ILE A 259 -12.57 -10.39 1.93
N SER A 260 -12.57 -9.66 3.05
CA SER A 260 -13.78 -9.29 3.80
C SER A 260 -13.72 -7.84 4.24
N PRO A 261 -14.86 -7.15 4.40
CA PRO A 261 -14.87 -5.82 5.00
C PRO A 261 -14.40 -5.92 6.45
N TYR A 262 -13.38 -5.15 6.81
CA TYR A 262 -12.87 -5.08 8.18
C TYR A 262 -13.57 -3.95 8.94
N MET A 263 -13.66 -2.79 8.32
CA MET A 263 -14.20 -1.57 8.90
C MET A 263 -14.90 -0.72 7.85
N ALA A 264 -16.13 -0.30 8.12
CA ALA A 264 -16.86 0.66 7.30
C ALA A 264 -16.91 2.01 8.02
N ILE A 265 -16.64 3.06 7.27
CA ILE A 265 -16.62 4.44 7.74
C ILE A 265 -18.01 5.02 7.58
N GLN A 266 -18.47 5.77 8.58
CA GLN A 266 -19.67 6.58 8.53
C GLN A 266 -19.31 8.03 8.78
N SER A 267 -19.74 8.92 7.88
CA SER A 267 -19.68 10.37 8.07
C SER A 267 -20.53 11.07 7.01
N GLU A 268 -21.08 12.24 7.35
CA GLU A 268 -21.66 13.17 6.39
C GLU A 268 -20.63 13.62 5.32
N GLY A 269 -19.34 13.56 5.66
CA GLY A 269 -18.24 13.92 4.78
C GLY A 269 -17.77 12.82 3.82
N ILE A 270 -18.41 11.64 3.78
CA ILE A 270 -18.05 10.59 2.81
C ILE A 270 -18.34 11.08 1.38
N VAL A 271 -17.45 10.75 0.45
CA VAL A 271 -17.63 11.03 -0.97
C VAL A 271 -18.66 10.07 -1.57
N LEU A 272 -19.65 10.63 -2.24
CA LEU A 272 -20.72 9.90 -2.91
C LEU A 272 -20.50 9.94 -4.43
N LYS A 273 -21.11 9.01 -5.17
CA LYS A 273 -21.01 8.96 -6.65
C LYS A 273 -21.48 10.27 -7.33
N LYS A 274 -22.38 11.01 -6.70
CA LYS A 274 -22.87 12.32 -7.19
C LYS A 274 -21.86 13.45 -6.99
N ASP A 275 -20.87 13.23 -6.13
CA ASP A 275 -19.82 14.21 -5.85
C ASP A 275 -18.70 14.15 -6.91
N ILE A 276 -18.68 13.11 -7.77
CA ILE A 276 -17.82 12.97 -8.94
C ILE A 276 -18.62 13.35 -10.19
N LEU A 277 -18.10 14.28 -11.00
CA LEU A 277 -18.79 14.71 -12.22
C LEU A 277 -18.75 13.64 -13.31
N GLU A 278 -19.70 13.65 -14.24
CA GLU A 278 -19.76 12.65 -15.30
C GLU A 278 -18.54 12.69 -16.23
N ASP A 279 -17.99 13.87 -16.51
CA ASP A 279 -16.77 14.04 -17.30
C ASP A 279 -15.51 13.59 -16.54
N GLU A 280 -15.50 13.68 -15.22
CA GLU A 280 -14.44 13.18 -14.34
C GLU A 280 -14.43 11.64 -14.24
N LYS A 281 -15.55 10.98 -14.52
CA LYS A 281 -15.66 9.51 -14.57
C LYS A 281 -15.14 8.93 -15.89
N LEU A 282 -15.04 9.74 -16.94
CA LEU A 282 -14.63 9.28 -18.25
C LEU A 282 -13.19 8.77 -18.24
N LEU A 283 -13.00 7.57 -18.77
CA LEU A 283 -11.69 6.95 -18.93
C LEU A 283 -10.91 7.70 -19.99
N THR A 284 -9.79 8.30 -19.61
CA THR A 284 -8.93 9.06 -20.51
C THR A 284 -7.46 8.86 -20.16
N LEU A 285 -6.63 8.83 -21.20
CA LEU A 285 -5.17 8.84 -21.07
C LEU A 285 -4.56 10.22 -21.31
N ASP A 286 -5.35 11.25 -21.68
CA ASP A 286 -4.80 12.59 -21.89
C ASP A 286 -4.36 13.16 -20.53
N PRO A 287 -3.04 13.33 -20.28
CA PRO A 287 -2.56 13.77 -18.98
C PRO A 287 -3.07 15.17 -18.61
N ARG A 288 -3.38 16.03 -19.58
CA ARG A 288 -3.91 17.38 -19.31
C ARG A 288 -5.34 17.32 -18.80
N VAL A 289 -6.14 16.38 -19.30
CA VAL A 289 -7.50 16.15 -18.82
C VAL A 289 -7.44 15.53 -17.43
N ARG A 290 -6.62 14.49 -17.23
CA ARG A 290 -6.42 13.83 -15.94
C ARG A 290 -5.99 14.83 -14.86
N SER A 291 -4.93 15.62 -15.09
CA SER A 291 -4.47 16.64 -14.14
C SER A 291 -5.52 17.69 -13.83
N ARG A 292 -6.29 18.15 -14.84
CA ARG A 292 -7.39 19.11 -14.63
C ARG A 292 -8.49 18.50 -13.76
N ASN A 293 -8.87 17.26 -14.02
CA ASN A 293 -9.90 16.55 -13.26
C ASN A 293 -9.46 16.33 -11.81
N ILE A 294 -8.20 15.92 -11.57
CA ILE A 294 -7.64 15.75 -10.21
C ILE A 294 -7.74 17.07 -9.43
N LEU A 295 -7.28 18.18 -10.02
CA LEU A 295 -7.33 19.49 -9.39
C LEU A 295 -8.77 19.97 -9.15
N SER A 296 -9.67 19.76 -10.12
CA SER A 296 -11.10 20.08 -10.00
C SER A 296 -11.73 19.33 -8.83
N LEU A 297 -11.53 18.02 -8.78
CA LEU A 297 -12.06 17.14 -7.74
C LEU A 297 -11.55 17.55 -6.36
N ILE A 298 -10.23 17.60 -6.17
CA ILE A 298 -9.62 17.93 -4.87
C ILE A 298 -10.13 19.29 -4.37
N ASN A 299 -10.20 20.30 -5.23
CA ASN A 299 -10.73 21.61 -4.86
C ASN A 299 -12.19 21.57 -4.44
N ARG A 300 -13.04 20.81 -5.15
CA ARG A 300 -14.46 20.66 -4.82
C ARG A 300 -14.66 19.90 -3.51
N LEU A 301 -13.96 18.77 -3.34
CA LEU A 301 -14.02 17.95 -2.12
C LEU A 301 -13.54 18.75 -0.89
N ASN A 302 -12.47 19.53 -1.03
CA ASN A 302 -11.98 20.42 0.04
C ASN A 302 -13.01 21.48 0.43
N LYS A 303 -13.64 22.16 -0.54
CA LYS A 303 -14.69 23.16 -0.28
C LYS A 303 -15.90 22.56 0.42
N GLN A 304 -16.20 21.29 0.15
CA GLN A 304 -17.32 20.56 0.74
C GLN A 304 -16.95 19.84 2.05
N GLY A 305 -15.70 19.90 2.52
CA GLY A 305 -15.26 19.22 3.73
C GLY A 305 -15.26 17.68 3.64
N LYS A 306 -15.15 17.14 2.42
CA LYS A 306 -15.21 15.71 2.13
C LYS A 306 -13.92 14.98 2.53
N ILE A 307 -14.07 13.71 2.90
CA ILE A 307 -12.98 12.76 3.15
C ILE A 307 -12.37 12.38 1.81
N GLN A 308 -11.09 12.66 1.64
CA GLN A 308 -10.36 12.39 0.40
C GLN A 308 -9.56 11.10 0.48
N HIS A 309 -9.10 10.72 1.66
CA HIS A 309 -8.27 9.53 1.84
C HIS A 309 -8.24 9.08 3.31
N ILE A 310 -7.97 7.79 3.54
CA ILE A 310 -7.69 7.22 4.85
C ILE A 310 -6.32 6.55 4.78
N SER A 311 -5.45 6.85 5.73
CA SER A 311 -4.06 6.41 5.74
C SER A 311 -3.53 6.13 7.14
N HIS A 312 -2.24 5.80 7.22
CA HIS A 312 -1.48 5.69 8.48
C HIS A 312 -2.14 4.74 9.49
N ILE A 313 -2.62 3.59 9.01
CA ILE A 313 -3.36 2.64 9.82
C ILE A 313 -2.38 1.80 10.65
N TYR A 314 -2.60 1.74 11.96
CA TYR A 314 -1.87 0.86 12.87
C TYR A 314 -2.74 0.43 14.06
N LYS A 315 -2.37 -0.69 14.69
CA LYS A 315 -3.04 -1.22 15.89
C LYS A 315 -2.13 -1.13 17.10
N TYR A 316 -2.71 -0.74 18.23
CA TYR A 316 -2.07 -0.83 19.53
C TYR A 316 -3.09 -1.30 20.56
N LYS A 317 -2.80 -2.44 21.21
CA LYS A 317 -3.77 -3.16 22.07
C LYS A 317 -5.08 -3.40 21.30
N ASP A 318 -6.23 -3.16 21.93
CA ASP A 318 -7.55 -3.31 21.32
C ASP A 318 -8.02 -2.04 20.58
N GLN A 319 -7.09 -1.19 20.13
CA GLN A 319 -7.39 0.08 19.49
C GLN A 319 -6.80 0.15 18.09
N LEU A 320 -7.56 0.75 17.19
CA LEU A 320 -7.13 1.09 15.84
C LEU A 320 -6.91 2.60 15.74
N PHE A 321 -5.79 2.98 15.14
CA PHE A 321 -5.43 4.35 14.85
C PHE A 321 -5.28 4.52 13.35
N PHE A 322 -5.75 5.64 12.82
CA PHE A 322 -5.60 5.99 11.41
C PHE A 322 -5.80 7.49 11.21
N GLU A 323 -5.37 7.98 10.06
CA GLU A 323 -5.54 9.37 9.66
C GLU A 323 -6.63 9.48 8.60
N CYS A 324 -7.44 10.53 8.70
CA CYS A 324 -8.46 10.87 7.73
C CYS A 324 -8.10 12.21 7.08
N MET A 325 -7.81 12.18 5.78
CA MET A 325 -7.51 13.39 5.00
C MET A 325 -8.82 14.09 4.61
N ARG A 326 -8.92 15.37 4.99
CA ARG A 326 -9.96 16.32 4.59
C ARG A 326 -9.26 17.66 4.31
N LYS A 327 -9.98 18.78 4.41
CA LYS A 327 -9.37 20.12 4.42
C LYS A 327 -8.22 20.25 5.44
N SER A 328 -8.34 19.58 6.57
CA SER A 328 -7.28 19.37 7.57
C SER A 328 -7.28 17.91 7.97
N ASN A 329 -6.10 17.30 8.04
CA ASN A 329 -5.98 15.90 8.44
C ASN A 329 -6.42 15.71 9.89
N GLN A 330 -7.16 14.64 10.16
CA GLN A 330 -7.65 14.31 11.49
C GLN A 330 -7.11 12.95 11.90
N GLN A 331 -6.56 12.87 13.11
CA GLN A 331 -6.24 11.58 13.73
C GLN A 331 -7.52 10.96 14.26
N VAL A 332 -7.70 9.67 14.04
CA VAL A 332 -8.82 8.89 14.56
C VAL A 332 -8.29 7.80 15.47
N GLN A 333 -8.98 7.58 16.57
CA GLN A 333 -8.79 6.46 17.49
C GLN A 333 -10.12 5.74 17.65
N HIS A 334 -10.12 4.45 17.37
CA HIS A 334 -11.28 3.59 17.57
C HIS A 334 -10.96 2.44 18.51
N ASP A 335 -11.71 2.34 19.60
CA ASP A 335 -11.61 1.24 20.54
C ASP A 335 -12.50 0.08 20.07
N ILE A 336 -11.87 -1.03 19.67
CA ILE A 336 -12.54 -2.16 19.01
C ILE A 336 -13.52 -2.86 19.95
N LYS A 337 -13.25 -2.86 21.27
CA LYS A 337 -14.07 -3.56 22.26
C LYS A 337 -15.33 -2.78 22.61
N SER A 338 -15.19 -1.48 22.85
CA SER A 338 -16.30 -0.60 23.24
C SER A 338 -17.06 -0.01 22.05
N GLY A 339 -16.47 -0.04 20.85
CA GLY A 339 -17.00 0.64 19.66
C GLY A 339 -16.89 2.16 19.71
N ARG A 340 -16.19 2.72 20.72
CA ARG A 340 -16.04 4.16 20.88
C ARG A 340 -15.02 4.73 19.89
N THR A 341 -15.40 5.80 19.20
CA THR A 341 -14.53 6.54 18.29
C THR A 341 -14.27 7.94 18.83
N LEU A 342 -12.99 8.33 18.85
CA LEU A 342 -12.53 9.70 19.08
C LEU A 342 -11.90 10.24 17.80
N VAL A 343 -12.30 11.45 17.41
CA VAL A 343 -11.74 12.16 16.24
C VAL A 343 -11.05 13.41 16.73
N TYR A 344 -9.77 13.55 16.39
CA TYR A 344 -8.92 14.61 16.89
C TYR A 344 -8.65 15.65 15.79
N GLU A 345 -8.85 16.92 16.14
CA GLU A 345 -8.61 18.03 15.20
C GLU A 345 -7.13 18.35 15.02
N LYS A 346 -6.31 18.02 16.02
CA LYS A 346 -4.87 18.24 16.02
C LYS A 346 -4.15 17.03 16.59
N THR A 347 -2.96 16.80 16.04
CA THR A 347 -1.97 15.91 16.61
C THR A 347 -0.85 16.74 17.21
N LEU A 348 -0.44 16.36 18.42
CA LEU A 348 0.70 16.91 19.14
C LEU A 348 1.74 15.80 19.34
N ASN A 349 2.86 15.93 18.63
CA ASN A 349 4.01 15.06 18.81
C ASN A 349 4.90 15.59 19.96
N ASP A 350 4.36 15.55 21.18
CA ASP A 350 4.98 16.02 22.43
C ASP A 350 6.10 15.11 22.96
N ILE A 351 6.43 14.07 22.21
CA ILE A 351 7.58 13.21 22.50
C ILE A 351 8.79 13.59 21.65
N LEU A 352 8.59 14.02 20.40
CA LEU A 352 9.67 14.54 19.54
C LEU A 352 9.91 16.03 19.76
N PHE A 353 8.84 16.82 19.92
CA PHE A 353 8.93 18.28 19.99
C PHE A 353 8.56 18.82 21.37
N THR A 354 9.28 19.85 21.84
CA THR A 354 8.95 20.63 23.05
C THR A 354 7.92 21.71 22.77
N ILE A 355 7.92 22.25 21.54
CA ILE A 355 6.97 23.22 21.02
C ILE A 355 6.55 22.74 19.62
N LYS A 356 5.26 22.79 19.32
CA LYS A 356 4.75 22.42 18.00
C LYS A 356 5.27 23.41 16.95
N PRO A 357 6.01 22.96 15.91
CA PRO A 357 6.38 23.84 14.81
C PRO A 357 5.14 24.34 14.07
N ASP A 358 5.13 25.62 13.67
CA ASP A 358 4.03 26.21 12.88
C ASP A 358 3.91 25.57 11.49
N TYR A 359 5.01 25.03 10.99
CA TYR A 359 5.12 24.28 9.75
C TYR A 359 5.98 23.05 10.06
N SER A 360 5.41 21.85 10.07
CA SER A 360 6.22 20.63 9.93
C SER A 360 5.39 19.56 9.26
N HIS A 361 5.75 19.22 8.03
CA HIS A 361 5.24 18.05 7.31
C HIS A 361 5.99 16.77 7.66
N ILE A 362 6.86 16.83 8.68
CA ILE A 362 7.65 15.72 9.19
C ILE A 362 7.18 15.29 10.59
N PRO A 363 7.25 13.99 10.91
CA PRO A 363 7.79 12.92 10.06
C PRO A 363 6.72 12.22 9.20
N ILE A 364 7.16 11.56 8.12
CA ILE A 364 6.28 10.86 7.17
C ILE A 364 6.10 9.41 7.62
N PHE A 365 4.87 8.90 7.64
CA PHE A 365 4.57 7.53 8.09
C PHE A 365 5.18 6.47 7.15
N LEU A 366 5.77 5.42 7.73
CA LEU A 366 6.28 4.27 7.00
C LEU A 366 5.42 3.03 7.22
N CYS A 367 5.41 2.49 8.43
CA CYS A 367 4.67 1.29 8.79
C CYS A 367 4.63 1.12 10.31
N SER A 368 4.03 0.04 10.78
CA SER A 368 3.99 -0.32 12.20
C SER A 368 4.27 -1.81 12.39
N ASP A 369 4.73 -2.17 13.58
CA ASP A 369 4.74 -3.55 14.06
C ASP A 369 4.05 -3.64 15.43
N SER A 370 4.18 -4.79 16.11
CA SER A 370 3.57 -4.97 17.43
C SER A 370 4.20 -4.12 18.54
N LEU A 371 5.36 -3.51 18.30
CA LEU A 371 6.16 -2.79 19.29
C LEU A 371 6.07 -1.27 19.09
N GLY A 372 5.81 -0.79 17.88
CA GLY A 372 5.73 0.64 17.62
C GLY A 372 5.39 1.02 16.19
N VAL A 373 5.53 2.30 15.91
CA VAL A 373 5.28 2.92 14.60
C VAL A 373 6.55 3.57 14.09
N TYR A 374 6.80 3.42 12.80
CA TYR A 374 7.94 3.96 12.10
C TYR A 374 7.51 5.12 11.22
N PHE A 375 8.26 6.20 11.33
CA PHE A 375 8.20 7.34 10.43
C PHE A 375 9.61 7.63 9.91
N TYR A 376 9.73 8.55 8.97
CA TYR A 376 11.04 9.03 8.52
C TYR A 376 11.04 10.53 8.21
N VAL A 377 12.24 11.07 8.19
CA VAL A 377 12.56 12.43 7.74
C VAL A 377 13.42 12.30 6.51
N THR A 378 13.02 12.96 5.42
CA THR A 378 13.78 12.96 4.17
C THR A 378 14.96 13.92 4.28
N PRO A 379 16.03 13.72 3.48
CA PRO A 379 17.20 14.60 3.51
C PRO A 379 16.87 16.08 3.26
N GLU A 380 15.86 16.39 2.45
CA GLU A 380 15.45 17.78 2.17
C GLU A 380 14.93 18.50 3.43
N CYS A 381 14.48 17.76 4.44
CA CYS A 381 13.99 18.30 5.71
C CYS A 381 15.05 18.33 6.82
N PHE A 382 16.30 17.90 6.58
CA PHE A 382 17.34 17.87 7.61
C PHE A 382 17.75 19.25 8.10
N SER A 383 17.81 20.24 7.21
CA SER A 383 18.12 21.63 7.59
C SER A 383 17.08 22.20 8.58
N GLU A 384 15.80 21.89 8.36
CA GLU A 384 14.69 22.26 9.24
C GLU A 384 14.78 21.51 10.59
N LEU A 385 15.06 20.20 10.56
CA LEU A 385 15.23 19.40 11.78
C LEU A 385 16.41 19.88 12.63
N GLN A 386 17.52 20.26 12.00
CA GLN A 386 18.68 20.84 12.66
C GLN A 386 18.41 22.24 13.22
N TYR A 387 17.58 23.04 12.54
CA TYR A 387 17.11 24.32 13.06
C TYR A 387 16.29 24.10 14.34
N PHE A 388 15.32 23.17 14.34
CA PHE A 388 14.54 22.84 15.53
C PHE A 388 15.42 22.33 16.69
N GLU A 389 16.49 21.59 16.39
CA GLU A 389 17.43 21.16 17.42
C GLU A 389 18.19 22.35 18.05
N LYS A 390 18.70 23.27 17.22
CA LYS A 390 19.41 24.48 17.66
C LYS A 390 18.54 25.41 18.51
N GLU A 391 17.26 25.53 18.16
CA GLU A 391 16.27 26.34 18.90
C GLU A 391 15.70 25.63 20.14
N ASN A 392 16.20 24.44 20.49
CA ASN A 392 15.70 23.60 21.60
C ASN A 392 14.22 23.17 21.45
N TYR A 393 13.73 23.07 20.21
CA TYR A 393 12.39 22.57 19.90
C TYR A 393 12.33 21.05 19.85
N ILE A 394 13.48 20.35 19.78
CA ILE A 394 13.55 18.89 19.87
C ILE A 394 13.64 18.45 21.33
N SER A 395 12.71 17.60 21.75
CA SER A 395 12.58 17.03 23.08
C SER A 395 13.77 16.15 23.45
N ASP A 396 14.18 16.20 24.71
CA ASP A 396 15.23 15.32 25.25
C ASP A 396 14.75 13.86 25.42
N LYS A 397 13.47 13.59 25.17
CA LYS A 397 12.94 12.22 25.06
C LYS A 397 13.36 11.53 23.76
N LEU A 398 13.87 12.27 22.76
CA LEU A 398 14.45 11.69 21.55
C LEU A 398 15.76 10.98 21.90
N LYS A 399 15.75 9.65 21.78
CA LYS A 399 16.97 8.84 21.88
C LYS A 399 17.81 9.04 20.61
N ASN A 400 19.13 9.09 20.79
CA ASN A 400 20.11 9.38 19.74
C ASN A 400 19.90 10.78 19.12
N LYS A 401 19.55 11.79 19.93
CA LYS A 401 19.32 13.17 19.46
C LYS A 401 20.57 13.77 18.78
N GLU A 402 21.77 13.35 19.19
CA GLU A 402 23.05 13.75 18.60
C GLU A 402 23.18 13.39 17.11
N SER A 403 22.42 12.40 16.64
CA SER A 403 22.32 12.02 15.22
C SER A 403 21.90 13.20 14.35
N ILE A 404 20.95 14.03 14.81
CA ILE A 404 20.42 15.16 14.04
C ILE A 404 21.54 16.14 13.64
N ARG A 405 22.50 16.38 14.54
CA ARG A 405 23.61 17.32 14.31
C ARG A 405 24.63 16.80 13.28
N LYS A 406 24.64 15.50 13.00
CA LYS A 406 25.56 14.86 12.05
C LYS A 406 24.98 14.73 10.65
N LEU A 407 23.67 14.90 10.49
CA LEU A 407 22.98 14.79 9.21
C LEU A 407 23.53 15.79 8.19
N ARG A 408 23.69 15.31 6.96
CA ARG A 408 24.10 16.09 5.79
C ARG A 408 23.03 15.92 4.71
N ASP A 409 22.98 16.82 3.73
CA ASP A 409 22.04 16.68 2.61
C ASP A 409 22.24 15.38 1.82
N GLU A 410 23.45 14.84 1.85
CA GLU A 410 23.85 13.55 1.27
C GLU A 410 23.68 12.37 2.25
N SER A 411 23.08 12.57 3.42
CA SER A 411 22.83 11.47 4.36
C SER A 411 21.61 10.66 3.97
N ASN A 412 21.60 9.37 4.32
CA ASN A 412 20.39 8.56 4.20
C ASN A 412 19.22 9.17 4.99
N PRO A 413 17.96 8.90 4.59
CA PRO A 413 16.79 9.32 5.36
C PRO A 413 16.85 8.84 6.82
N LEU A 414 16.47 9.70 7.75
CA LEU A 414 16.48 9.38 9.18
C LEU A 414 15.16 8.72 9.56
N ILE A 415 15.22 7.49 10.08
CA ILE A 415 14.03 6.81 10.61
C ILE A 415 13.77 7.27 12.05
N LEU A 416 12.51 7.55 12.36
CA LEU A 416 12.02 7.82 13.71
C LEU A 416 11.10 6.68 14.15
N TYR A 417 11.56 5.93 15.15
CA TYR A 417 10.80 4.83 15.72
C TYR A 417 10.11 5.25 17.03
N TYR A 418 8.77 5.22 17.03
CA TYR A 418 7.93 5.53 18.18
C TYR A 418 7.49 4.23 18.85
N GLU A 419 8.04 3.95 20.02
CA GLU A 419 7.76 2.72 20.76
C GLU A 419 6.49 2.87 21.59
N PHE A 420 5.57 1.92 21.47
CA PHE A 420 4.36 1.89 22.27
C PHE A 420 4.64 1.70 23.77
N LYS A 421 3.70 2.16 24.60
CA LYS A 421 3.72 2.00 26.06
C LYS A 421 3.52 0.57 26.55
#